data_AF-K2AIG7-F1
#
_entry.id   AF-K2AIG7-F1
#
_cell.length_a   1.000
_cell.length_b   1.000
_cell.length_c   1.000
_cell.angle_alpha   90.00
_cell.angle_beta   90.00
_cell.angle_gamma   90.00
#
_symmetry.space_group_name_H-M   'P 1'
#
loop_
_entity.id
_entity.type
_entity.pdbx_description
1 polymer ?
#
loop_
_entity_poly.entity_id
_entity_poly.type
_entity_poly.pdbx_seq_one_letter_code
_entity_poly.pdbx_strand_id
1 'polypeptide(L)'
;MEEKIKKILPFLPILVILVLAAYLRLYRIADYMTFLGDEGRDVLIVKRMIVDHKFTLLGPTASVGGFFMGPIYYYFMLPFLWAWNLNPVG
;
A
#
# COMPACT_ATOMS: atom_id res chain seq x y z
N MET A 1 16.94 12.92 -33.06
CA MET A 1 15.98 13.43 -32.05
C MET A 1 14.55 13.03 -32.39
N GLU A 2 14.11 13.23 -33.64
CA GLU A 2 12.76 12.86 -34.10
C GLU A 2 12.41 11.37 -33.98
N GLU A 3 13.36 10.47 -34.23
CA GLU A 3 13.11 9.02 -34.19
C GLU A 3 12.79 8.51 -32.77
N LYS A 4 13.40 9.10 -31.74
CA LYS A 4 13.09 8.77 -30.34
C LYS A 4 11.70 9.25 -29.93
N ILE A 5 11.30 10.43 -30.38
CA ILE A 5 9.97 11.01 -30.09
C ILE A 5 8.87 10.15 -30.72
N LYS A 6 9.06 9.71 -31.97
CA LYS A 6 8.11 8.80 -32.64
C LYS A 6 7.94 7.46 -31.92
N LYS A 7 8.97 6.96 -31.22
CA LYS A 7 8.89 5.74 -30.38
C LYS A 7 8.14 5.95 -29.07
N ILE A 8 8.15 7.16 -28.50
CA ILE A 8 7.51 7.47 -27.21
C ILE A 8 6.05 7.89 -27.40
N LEU A 9 5.72 8.50 -28.54
CA LEU A 9 4.39 9.04 -28.85
C LEU A 9 3.24 8.03 -28.64
N PRO A 10 3.38 6.73 -28.96
CA PRO A 10 2.33 5.74 -28.70
C PRO A 10 2.04 5.48 -27.22
N PHE A 11 3.00 5.75 -26.32
CA PHE A 11 2.85 5.55 -24.88
C PHE A 11 2.23 6.76 -24.17
N LEU A 12 2.17 7.91 -24.84
CA LEU A 12 1.64 9.14 -24.26
C LEU A 12 0.18 9.01 -23.78
N PRO A 13 -0.75 8.37 -24.52
CA PRO A 13 -2.11 8.18 -24.03
C PRO A 13 -2.17 7.33 -22.75
N ILE A 14 -1.36 6.26 -22.68
CA ILE A 14 -1.28 5.40 -21.49
C ILE A 14 -0.74 6.19 -20.30
N LEU A 15 0.30 7.00 -20.51
CA LEU A 15 0.87 7.85 -19.47
C LEU A 15 -0.18 8.84 -18.94
N VAL A 16 -0.94 9.48 -19.83
CA VAL A 16 -2.02 10.40 -19.44
C VAL A 16 -3.10 9.68 -18.63
N ILE A 17 -3.53 8.48 -19.05
CA ILE A 17 -4.51 7.67 -18.31
C ILE A 17 -3.98 7.32 -16.91
N LEU A 18 -2.72 6.89 -16.79
CA LEU A 18 -2.12 6.54 -15.51
C LEU A 18 -2.00 7.74 -14.57
N VAL A 19 -1.59 8.90 -15.09
CA VAL A 19 -1.48 10.15 -14.31
C VAL A 19 -2.86 10.61 -13.84
N LEU A 20 -3.86 10.62 -14.72
CA LEU A 20 -5.23 10.98 -14.35
C LEU A 20 -5.83 10.01 -13.33
N ALA A 21 -5.64 8.70 -13.52
CA ALA A 21 -6.11 7.69 -12.58
C ALA A 21 -5.43 7.82 -11.21
N ALA A 22 -4.12 8.08 -11.18
CA ALA A 22 -3.37 8.33 -9.95
C ALA A 22 -3.89 9.59 -9.24
N TYR A 23 -4.07 10.70 -9.97
CA TYR A 23 -4.61 11.93 -9.42
C TYR A 23 -5.99 11.71 -8.80
N LEU A 24 -6.93 11.12 -9.56
CA LEU A 24 -8.30 10.88 -9.08
C LEU A 24 -8.36 9.95 -7.86
N ARG A 25 -7.41 9.02 -7.71
CA ARG A 25 -7.34 8.11 -6.55
C ARG A 25 -6.63 8.72 -5.34
N LEU A 26 -5.64 9.58 -5.55
CA LEU A 26 -4.75 10.05 -4.49
C LEU A 26 -5.08 11.47 -3.97
N TYR A 27 -5.77 12.32 -4.75
CA TYR A 27 -5.96 13.75 -4.39
C TYR A 27 -6.64 14.00 -3.04
N ARG A 28 -7.48 13.05 -2.60
CA ARG A 28 -8.18 13.06 -1.30
C ARG A 28 -8.16 11.68 -0.64
N ILE A 29 -7.02 11.00 -0.73
CA ILE A 29 -6.89 9.64 -0.19
C ILE A 29 -7.27 9.57 1.30
N ALA A 30 -6.91 10.57 2.10
CA ALA A 30 -7.24 10.61 3.53
C ALA A 30 -8.76 10.59 3.80
N ASP A 31 -9.56 11.21 2.92
CA ASP A 31 -11.02 11.31 3.11
C ASP A 31 -11.76 10.08 2.58
N TYR A 32 -11.18 9.39 1.58
CA TYR A 32 -11.82 8.26 0.91
C TYR A 32 -11.25 6.90 1.31
N MET A 33 -10.15 6.87 2.05
CA MET A 33 -9.59 5.63 2.56
C MET A 33 -10.52 5.04 3.60
N THR A 34 -11.13 3.91 3.24
CA THR A 34 -11.83 3.07 4.19
C THR A 34 -10.82 2.46 5.16
N PHE A 35 -10.94 2.82 6.44
CA PHE A 35 -10.09 2.28 7.50
C PHE A 35 -10.99 1.65 8.56
N LEU A 36 -11.20 0.33 8.46
CA LEU A 36 -12.07 -0.44 9.34
C LEU A 36 -11.23 -1.21 10.36
N GLY A 37 -11.89 -2.13 11.07
CA GLY A 37 -11.26 -2.91 12.13
C GLY A 37 -10.15 -3.84 11.61
N ASP A 38 -10.26 -4.36 10.40
CA ASP A 38 -9.27 -5.27 9.82
C ASP A 38 -7.97 -4.52 9.48
N GLU A 39 -8.06 -3.37 8.81
CA GLU A 39 -6.92 -2.52 8.48
C GLU A 39 -6.27 -1.96 9.75
N GLY A 40 -7.09 -1.56 10.73
CA GLY A 40 -6.62 -1.13 12.05
C GLY A 40 -5.83 -2.22 12.78
N ARG A 41 -6.36 -3.45 12.83
CA ARG A 41 -5.68 -4.61 13.41
C ARG A 41 -4.33 -4.86 12.73
N ASP A 42 -4.31 -4.84 11.40
CA ASP A 42 -3.13 -5.15 10.62
C ASP A 42 -2.04 -4.07 10.80
N VAL A 43 -2.42 -2.80 10.79
CA VAL A 43 -1.50 -1.67 11.09
C VAL A 43 -0.96 -1.77 12.52
N LEU A 44 -1.74 -2.20 13.50
CA LEU A 44 -1.26 -2.39 14.88
C LEU A 44 -0.20 -3.51 14.98
N ILE A 45 -0.33 -4.57 14.19
CA ILE A 45 0.69 -5.63 14.12
C ILE A 45 1.98 -5.07 13.51
N VAL A 46 1.89 -4.36 12.38
CA VAL A 46 3.07 -3.76 11.74
C VAL A 46 3.70 -2.70 12.65
N LYS A 47 2.91 -1.89 13.35
CA LYS A 47 3.40 -0.95 14.37
C LYS A 47 4.19 -1.66 15.46
N ARG A 48 3.71 -2.81 15.95
CA ARG A 48 4.44 -3.64 16.92
C ARG A 48 5.76 -4.16 16.34
N MET A 49 5.81 -4.48 15.05
CA MET A 49 7.08 -4.86 14.39
C MET A 49 8.06 -3.68 14.37
N ILE A 50 7.59 -2.46 14.09
CA ILE A 50 8.42 -1.24 14.01
C ILE A 50 8.89 -0.76 15.39
N VAL A 51 7.98 -0.68 16.37
CA VAL A 51 8.25 -0.08 17.69
C VAL A 51 8.86 -1.10 18.63
N ASP A 52 8.22 -2.27 18.76
CA ASP A 52 8.61 -3.28 19.74
C ASP A 52 9.60 -4.30 19.17
N HIS A 53 9.96 -4.20 17.88
CA HIS A 53 10.86 -5.13 17.18
C HIS A 53 10.38 -6.60 17.24
N LYS A 54 9.07 -6.82 17.41
CA LYS A 54 8.45 -8.15 17.47
C LYS A 54 7.93 -8.55 16.10
N PHE A 55 8.82 -9.12 15.29
CA PHE A 55 8.51 -9.65 13.98
C PHE A 55 7.60 -10.88 14.04
N THR A 56 6.67 -10.99 13.09
CA THR A 56 5.74 -12.12 12.97
C THR A 56 6.04 -12.93 11.71
N LEU A 57 5.80 -14.25 11.78
CA LEU A 57 5.78 -15.14 10.62
C LEU A 57 4.34 -15.50 10.20
N LEU A 58 3.35 -15.04 10.95
CA LEU A 58 1.92 -15.20 10.65
C LEU A 58 1.38 -13.89 10.06
N GLY A 59 0.66 -13.99 8.95
CA GLY A 59 -0.08 -12.90 8.32
C GLY A 59 -1.50 -12.73 8.87
N PRO A 60 -2.35 -11.95 8.18
CA PRO A 60 -3.74 -11.72 8.57
C PRO A 60 -4.54 -13.01 8.74
N THR A 61 -5.47 -13.00 9.69
CA THR A 61 -6.42 -14.09 9.92
C THR A 61 -7.50 -14.09 8.84
N ALA A 62 -7.79 -15.25 8.24
CA ALA A 62 -8.97 -15.41 7.40
C ALA A 62 -10.24 -15.53 8.25
N SER A 63 -11.40 -15.34 7.63
CA SER A 63 -12.72 -15.46 8.28
C SER A 63 -13.03 -16.87 8.81
N VAL A 64 -12.25 -17.87 8.41
CA VAL A 64 -12.26 -19.21 9.01
C VAL A 64 -11.23 -19.24 10.13
N GLY A 65 -11.71 -19.43 11.37
CA GLY A 65 -10.86 -19.41 12.56
C GLY A 65 -9.69 -20.39 12.47
N GLY A 66 -8.50 -19.93 12.84
CA GLY A 66 -7.28 -20.75 12.85
C GLY A 66 -6.50 -20.78 11.53
N PHE A 67 -6.94 -20.05 10.50
CA PHE A 67 -6.18 -19.90 9.25
C PHE A 67 -5.50 -18.53 9.17
N PHE A 68 -4.18 -18.53 9.04
CA PHE A 68 -3.36 -17.33 8.88
C PHE A 68 -2.76 -17.30 7.48
N MET A 69 -2.80 -16.14 6.83
CA MET A 69 -2.10 -15.95 5.56
C MET A 69 -0.58 -15.86 5.78
N GLY A 70 0.18 -15.90 4.69
CA GLY A 70 1.62 -15.64 4.75
C GLY A 70 1.92 -14.21 5.25
N PRO A 71 3.05 -13.99 5.93
CA PRO A 71 3.33 -12.72 6.58
C PRO A 71 3.74 -11.62 5.58
N ILE A 72 3.91 -11.96 4.30
CA ILE A 72 4.35 -11.05 3.24
C ILE A 72 3.52 -9.75 3.20
N TYR A 73 2.24 -9.84 3.54
CA TYR A 73 1.37 -8.67 3.64
C TYR A 73 1.89 -7.63 4.65
N TYR A 74 2.26 -8.08 5.86
CA TYR A 74 2.82 -7.20 6.90
C TYR A 74 4.20 -6.67 6.55
N TYR A 75 5.07 -7.51 5.99
CA TYR A 75 6.40 -7.07 5.55
C TYR A 75 6.34 -6.09 4.38
N PHE A 76 5.33 -6.20 3.51
CA PHE A 76 5.11 -5.25 2.43
C PHE A 76 4.66 -3.88 2.96
N MET A 77 3.80 -3.85 3.99
CA MET A 77 3.36 -2.61 4.63
C MET A 77 4.47 -1.92 5.45
N LEU A 78 5.34 -2.71 6.09
CA LEU A 78 6.36 -2.25 7.03
C LEU A 78 7.19 -1.05 6.56
N PRO A 79 7.85 -1.06 5.38
CA PRO A 79 8.71 0.05 4.97
C PRO A 79 7.92 1.35 4.75
N PHE A 80 6.68 1.27 4.26
CA PHE A 80 5.86 2.45 3.99
C PHE A 80 5.32 3.04 5.30
N LEU A 81 4.82 2.20 6.20
CA LEU A 81 4.32 2.65 7.50
C LEU A 81 5.45 3.24 8.35
N TRP A 82 6.66 2.69 8.26
CA TRP A 82 7.85 3.26 8.90
C TRP A 82 8.22 4.61 8.29
N ALA A 83 8.28 4.71 6.95
CA ALA A 83 8.64 5.94 6.24
C ALA A 83 7.65 7.09 6.52
N TRP A 84 6.39 6.78 6.81
CA TRP A 84 5.34 7.76 7.11
C TRP A 84 4.98 7.90 8.59
N ASN A 85 5.92 7.59 9.49
CA ASN A 85 5.76 7.81 10.94
C ASN A 85 4.48 7.19 11.51
N LEU A 86 4.16 5.97 11.08
CA LEU A 86 2.98 5.21 11.51
C LEU A 86 1.63 5.83 11.09
N ASN A 87 1.62 6.77 10.15
CA ASN A 87 0.38 7.24 9.53
C ASN A 87 -0.17 6.17 8.55
N PRO A 88 -1.37 5.61 8.77
CA PRO A 88 -1.94 4.59 7.89
C PRO A 88 -2.33 5.12 6.50
N VAL A 89 -2.51 6.43 6.34
CA VAL A 89 -2.76 7.05 5.02
C VAL A 89 -1.50 7.02 4.15
N GLY A 90 -0.33 6.83 4.79
CA GLY A 90 0.97 7.15 4.23
C GLY A 90 1.10 8.64 4.08
#